data_AF-A0AAU9M5P3-F1
#
_entry.id   AF-A0AAU9M5P3-F1
#
_cell.length_a   1.000
_cell.length_b   1.000
_cell.length_c   1.000
_cell.angle_alpha   90.00
_cell.angle_beta   90.00
_cell.angle_gamma   90.00
#
_symmetry.space_group_name_H-M   'P 1'
#
loop_
_entity.id
_entity.type
_entity.pdbx_description
1 polymer ?
#
loop_
_entity_poly.entity_id
_entity_poly.type
_entity_poly.pdbx_seq_one_letter_code
_entity_poly.pdbx_strand_id
1 'polypeptide(L)'
;MAIHKHIAFLLKFLLVALVFDIANGYPLKLGFYQKTCPRAEAIVKRTTANYIYRAPSLAGALLRMQFHDCFVRGCDDFQASMVKMGQIGVLTGNAGEIRRHCALIN
;
A
#
# COMPACT_ATOMS: atom_id res chain seq x y z
N MET A 1 -26.34 33.10 30.14
CA MET A 1 -26.61 31.82 29.43
C MET A 1 -25.89 31.68 28.08
N ALA A 2 -25.67 32.76 27.32
CA ALA A 2 -24.91 32.71 26.05
C ALA A 2 -23.41 32.40 26.23
N ILE A 3 -22.76 33.00 27.23
CA ILE A 3 -21.32 32.80 27.51
C ILE A 3 -20.99 31.33 27.80
N HIS A 4 -21.81 30.64 28.59
CA HIS A 4 -21.64 29.21 28.87
C HIS A 4 -21.76 28.34 27.61
N LYS A 5 -22.60 28.74 26.64
CA LYS A 5 -22.74 28.03 25.36
C LYS A 5 -21.52 28.26 24.47
N HIS A 6 -20.96 29.47 24.45
CA HIS A 6 -19.72 29.77 23.72
C HIS A 6 -18.51 29.06 24.34
N ILE A 7 -18.39 29.04 25.68
CA ILE A 7 -17.35 28.29 26.38
C ILE A 7 -17.45 26.80 26.05
N ALA A 8 -18.66 26.22 26.12
CA ALA A 8 -18.87 24.82 25.78
C ALA A 8 -18.56 24.50 24.29
N PHE A 9 -18.81 25.45 23.38
CA PHE A 9 -18.48 25.30 21.95
C PHE A 9 -16.97 25.37 21.69
N LEU A 10 -16.27 26.33 22.31
CA LEU A 10 -14.82 26.46 22.24
C LEU A 10 -14.10 25.25 22.85
N LEU A 11 -14.63 24.69 23.94
CA LEU A 11 -14.06 23.53 24.61
C LEU A 11 -14.20 22.26 23.76
N LYS A 12 -15.32 22.09 23.05
CA LYS A 12 -15.51 21.02 22.06
C LYS A 12 -14.58 21.17 20.86
N PHE A 13 -14.41 22.40 20.36
CA PHE A 13 -13.52 22.68 19.22
C PHE A 13 -12.04 22.41 19.57
N LEU A 14 -11.61 22.82 20.76
CA LEU A 14 -10.29 22.52 21.32
C LEU A 14 -10.07 21.00 21.48
N LEU A 15 -11.08 20.27 21.96
CA LEU A 15 -11.02 18.83 22.12
C LEU A 15 -10.92 18.09 20.77
N VAL A 16 -11.58 18.58 19.72
CA VAL A 16 -11.43 18.05 18.36
C VAL A 16 -10.02 18.35 17.80
N ALA A 17 -9.48 19.54 18.04
CA ALA A 17 -8.13 19.90 17.60
C ALA A 17 -7.03 19.05 18.28
N LEU A 18 -7.20 18.70 19.55
CA LEU A 18 -6.25 17.84 20.30
C LEU A 18 -6.20 16.39 19.80
N VAL A 19 -7.24 15.94 19.11
CA VAL A 19 -7.44 14.56 18.65
C VAL A 19 -7.20 14.47 17.13
N PHE A 20 -6.78 15.55 16.47
CA PHE A 20 -6.56 15.56 15.03
C PHE A 20 -5.35 14.68 14.62
N ASP A 21 -4.32 14.61 15.47
CA ASP A 21 -3.09 13.86 15.18
C ASP A 21 -3.23 12.33 15.31
N ILE A 22 -4.21 11.82 16.06
CA ILE A 22 -4.38 10.37 16.26
C ILE A 22 -5.03 9.66 15.06
N ALA A 23 -5.53 10.42 14.09
CA ALA A 23 -6.08 9.87 12.85
C ALA A 23 -5.01 9.64 11.76
N ASN A 24 -3.78 10.09 11.97
CA ASN A 24 -2.68 9.87 11.04
C ASN A 24 -2.03 8.52 11.36
N GLY A 25 -2.20 7.54 10.47
CA GLY A 25 -1.49 6.27 10.55
C GLY A 25 0.02 6.49 10.53
N TYR A 26 0.79 5.60 11.18
CA TYR A 26 2.24 5.63 11.04
C TYR A 26 2.63 5.35 9.58
N PRO A 27 3.58 6.11 9.01
CA PRO A 27 4.03 5.88 7.65
C PRO A 27 4.65 4.48 7.52
N LEU A 28 4.25 3.75 6.48
CA LEU A 28 4.72 2.41 6.25
C LEU A 28 6.24 2.39 6.00
N LYS A 29 6.94 1.49 6.68
CA LYS A 29 8.40 1.35 6.58
C LYS A 29 8.79 0.08 5.82
N LEU A 30 9.60 0.22 4.78
CA LEU A 30 10.27 -0.90 4.13
C LEU A 30 11.14 -1.65 5.15
N GLY A 31 11.01 -2.97 5.24
CA GLY A 31 11.73 -3.75 6.25
C GLY A 31 11.14 -3.64 7.65
N PHE A 32 9.85 -3.28 7.80
CA PHE A 32 9.18 -3.22 9.10
C PHE A 32 9.40 -4.49 9.94
N TYR A 33 9.27 -5.67 9.30
CA TYR A 33 9.48 -6.97 9.95
C TYR A 33 10.94 -7.42 10.01
N GLN A 34 11.91 -6.62 9.55
CA GLN A 34 13.30 -7.07 9.45
C GLN A 34 13.88 -7.52 10.80
N LYS A 35 13.46 -6.89 11.91
CA LYS A 35 13.91 -7.25 13.26
C LYS A 35 13.14 -8.43 13.86
N THR A 36 11.82 -8.47 13.67
CA THR A 36 10.94 -9.45 14.32
C THR A 36 10.80 -10.74 13.51
N CYS A 37 10.69 -10.63 12.19
CA CYS A 37 10.59 -11.73 11.24
C CYS A 37 11.32 -11.42 9.93
N PRO A 38 12.66 -11.58 9.88
CA PRO A 38 13.49 -11.14 8.75
C PRO A 38 13.15 -11.84 7.43
N ARG A 39 12.53 -13.03 7.48
CA ARG A 39 12.17 -13.81 6.28
C ARG A 39 10.79 -13.48 5.73
N ALA A 40 9.95 -12.74 6.46
CA ALA A 40 8.57 -12.47 6.05
C ALA A 40 8.49 -11.87 4.65
N GLU A 41 9.23 -10.78 4.41
CA GLU A 41 9.21 -10.10 3.11
C GLU A 41 9.75 -10.97 1.98
N ALA A 42 10.79 -11.76 2.25
CA ALA A 42 11.38 -12.67 1.27
C ALA A 42 10.43 -13.82 0.89
N ILE A 43 9.69 -14.37 1.85
CA ILE A 43 8.71 -15.43 1.63
C ILE A 43 7.55 -14.91 0.77
N VAL A 44 7.01 -13.74 1.10
CA VAL A 44 5.94 -13.11 0.31
C VAL A 44 6.43 -12.84 -1.11
N LYS A 45 7.61 -12.22 -1.27
CA LYS A 45 8.20 -11.95 -2.59
C LYS A 45 8.35 -13.22 -3.43
N ARG A 46 8.91 -14.29 -2.86
CA ARG A 46 9.13 -15.57 -3.57
C ARG A 46 7.81 -16.22 -3.97
N THR A 47 6.84 -16.25 -3.06
CA THR A 47 5.55 -16.91 -3.28
C THR A 47 4.77 -16.18 -4.37
N THR A 48 4.67 -14.86 -4.27
CA THR A 48 4.01 -14.02 -5.27
C THR A 48 4.71 -14.15 -6.64
N ALA A 49 6.04 -14.15 -6.68
CA ALA A 49 6.79 -14.39 -7.92
C ALA A 49 6.46 -15.74 -8.56
N ASN A 50 6.38 -16.81 -7.75
CA ASN A 50 6.09 -18.16 -8.24
C ASN A 50 4.70 -18.25 -8.88
N TYR A 51 3.70 -17.63 -8.26
CA TYR A 51 2.34 -17.61 -8.83
C TYR A 51 2.24 -16.72 -10.07
N ILE A 52 2.85 -15.53 -10.06
CA ILE A 52 2.88 -14.63 -11.23
C ILE A 52 3.60 -15.29 -12.41
N TYR A 53 4.69 -16.01 -12.16
CA TYR A 53 5.40 -16.75 -13.20
C TYR A 53 4.51 -17.80 -13.87
N ARG A 54 3.68 -18.51 -13.08
CA ARG A 54 2.74 -19.52 -13.60
C ARG A 54 1.54 -18.90 -14.31
N ALA A 55 1.07 -17.74 -13.85
CA ALA A 55 -0.08 -17.05 -14.41
C ALA A 55 0.18 -15.53 -14.44
N PRO A 56 0.72 -15.00 -15.56
CA PRO A 56 1.06 -13.58 -15.68
C PRO A 56 -0.12 -12.61 -15.48
N SER A 57 -1.35 -13.04 -15.76
CA SER A 57 -2.57 -12.27 -15.52
C SER A 57 -2.82 -11.95 -14.03
N LEU A 58 -2.24 -12.74 -13.11
CA LEU A 58 -2.36 -12.51 -11.67
C LEU A 58 -1.70 -11.20 -11.24
N ALA A 59 -0.65 -10.73 -11.92
CA ALA A 59 -0.01 -9.46 -11.57
C ALA A 59 -1.02 -8.30 -11.63
N GLY A 60 -1.75 -8.20 -12.73
CA GLY A 60 -2.81 -7.19 -12.92
C GLY A 60 -4.00 -7.37 -11.96
N ALA A 61 -4.37 -8.62 -11.65
CA ALA A 61 -5.44 -8.90 -10.70
C ALA A 61 -5.07 -8.53 -9.25
N LEU A 62 -3.85 -8.84 -8.80
CA LEU A 62 -3.32 -8.49 -7.48
C LEU A 62 -3.21 -6.97 -7.32
N LEU A 63 -2.73 -6.27 -8.35
CA LEU A 63 -2.75 -4.81 -8.42
C LEU A 63 -4.17 -4.27 -8.18
N ARG A 64 -5.15 -4.74 -8.97
CA ARG A 64 -6.55 -4.30 -8.86
C ARG A 64 -7.15 -4.56 -7.49
N MET A 65 -6.91 -5.73 -6.90
CA MET A 65 -7.39 -6.08 -5.56
C MET A 65 -6.84 -5.09 -4.52
N GLN A 66 -5.55 -4.77 -4.60
CA GLN A 66 -4.87 -3.86 -3.68
C GLN A 66 -5.42 -2.43 -3.79
N PHE A 67 -5.79 -1.99 -5.01
CA PHE A 67 -6.46 -0.69 -5.22
C PHE A 67 -7.90 -0.69 -4.67
N HIS A 68 -8.59 -1.83 -4.76
CA HIS A 68 -9.98 -1.97 -4.35
C HIS A 68 -10.15 -1.88 -2.82
N ASP A 69 -9.17 -2.37 -2.07
CA ASP A 69 -9.17 -2.32 -0.59
C ASP A 69 -8.71 -0.96 -0.03
N CYS A 70 -8.09 -0.10 -0.85
CA CYS A 70 -7.62 1.24 -0.46
C CYS A 70 -8.77 2.22 -0.15
N PHE A 71 -9.98 1.94 -0.64
CA PHE A 71 -11.13 2.83 -0.51
C PHE A 71 -11.65 2.98 0.93
N VAL A 72 -11.47 1.96 1.79
CA VAL A 72 -12.13 1.90 3.10
C VAL A 72 -11.24 2.37 4.26
N ARG A 73 -9.89 2.32 4.13
CA ARG A 73 -8.97 2.54 5.27
C ARG A 73 -7.76 3.47 5.04
N GLY A 74 -7.68 4.14 3.88
CA GLY A 74 -6.57 5.06 3.58
C GLY A 74 -5.35 4.37 2.96
N CYS A 75 -4.60 5.12 2.16
CA CYS A 75 -3.66 4.60 1.17
C CYS A 75 -2.17 4.61 1.57
N ASP A 76 -1.86 4.80 2.85
CA ASP A 76 -0.47 4.84 3.33
C ASP A 76 0.24 3.48 3.15
N ASP A 77 -0.50 2.38 3.35
CA ASP A 77 0.02 1.02 3.14
C ASP A 77 0.06 0.61 1.67
N PHE A 78 -0.71 1.30 0.83
CA PHE A 78 -0.84 0.97 -0.58
C PHE A 78 0.43 1.31 -1.35
N GLN A 79 0.96 2.53 -1.15
CA GLN A 79 2.11 3.00 -1.91
C GLN A 79 3.34 2.09 -1.74
N ALA A 80 3.72 1.73 -0.51
CA ALA A 80 4.89 0.90 -0.29
C ALA A 80 4.67 -0.55 -0.75
N SER A 81 3.43 -1.06 -0.67
CA SER A 81 3.06 -2.38 -1.19
C SER A 81 3.20 -2.44 -2.72
N MET A 82 2.80 -1.38 -3.41
CA MET A 82 2.90 -1.27 -4.87
C MET A 82 4.34 -1.20 -5.36
N VAL A 83 5.20 -0.47 -4.64
CA VAL A 83 6.65 -0.42 -4.95
C VAL A 83 7.26 -1.82 -4.82
N LYS A 84 6.96 -2.56 -3.73
CA LYS A 84 7.46 -3.93 -3.56
C LYS A 84 6.95 -4.87 -4.65
N MET A 85 5.66 -4.81 -4.95
CA MET A 85 5.05 -5.70 -5.94
C MET A 85 5.54 -5.40 -7.36
N GLY A 86 5.73 -4.13 -7.70
CA GLY A 86 6.25 -3.70 -8.99
C GLY A 86 7.69 -4.17 -9.26
N GLN A 87 8.43 -4.61 -8.23
CA GLN A 87 9.78 -5.17 -8.35
C GLN A 87 9.80 -6.71 -8.35
N ILE A 88 8.65 -7.37 -8.33
CA ILE A 88 8.58 -8.84 -8.31
C ILE A 88 8.70 -9.37 -9.73
N GLY A 89 9.76 -10.14 -9.99
CA GLY A 89 9.93 -10.85 -11.26
C GLY A 89 10.12 -9.94 -12.48
N VAL A 90 10.55 -8.70 -12.27
CA VAL A 90 10.82 -7.75 -13.36
C VAL A 90 11.97 -8.22 -14.25
N LEU A 91 11.77 -8.13 -15.56
CA LEU A 91 12.81 -8.36 -16.57
C LEU A 91 13.57 -7.06 -16.77
N THR A 92 14.90 -7.12 -16.62
CA THR A 92 15.78 -5.95 -16.76
C THR A 92 16.91 -6.23 -17.74
N GLY A 93 17.47 -5.18 -18.36
CA GLY A 93 18.50 -5.32 -19.38
C GLY A 93 17.96 -6.05 -20.61
N ASN A 94 18.66 -7.09 -21.05
CA ASN A 94 18.32 -7.84 -22.26
C ASN A 94 17.40 -9.06 -21.99
N ALA A 95 16.85 -9.19 -20.78
CA ALA A 95 16.08 -10.36 -20.35
C ALA A 95 14.60 -10.35 -20.81
N GLY A 96 14.22 -9.51 -21.78
CA GLY A 96 12.85 -9.37 -22.26
C GLY A 96 12.75 -8.47 -23.50
N GLU A 97 11.53 -8.06 -23.85
CA GLU A 97 11.26 -7.20 -25.00
C GLU A 97 10.20 -6.14 -24.69
N ILE A 98 10.22 -5.04 -25.45
CA ILE A 98 9.16 -4.03 -25.41
C ILE A 98 8.09 -4.43 -26.42
N ARG A 99 6.91 -4.79 -25.92
CA ARG A 99 5.76 -5.15 -26.75
C ARG A 99 5.15 -3.92 -27.38
N ARG A 100 4.85 -3.99 -28.69
CA ARG A 100 4.08 -2.93 -29.37
C ARG A 100 2.58 -3.01 -29.07
N HIS A 101 2.09 -4.21 -28.82
CA HIS A 101 0.72 -4.48 -28.40
C HIS A 101 0.73 -5.35 -27.15
N CYS A 102 0.25 -4.83 -26.01
CA CYS A 102 0.36 -5.52 -24.72
C CYS A 102 -0.34 -6.88 -24.69
N ALA A 103 -1.38 -7.07 -25.51
CA ALA A 103 -2.15 -8.30 -25.61
C ALA A 103 -1.47 -9.39 -26.45
N LEU A 104 -0.39 -9.07 -27.17
CA LEU A 104 0.29 -9.98 -28.09
C LEU A 104 1.77 -10.10 -27.71
N ILE A 105 2.37 -11.25 -28.03
CA ILE A 105 3.83 -11.43 -28.02
C ILE A 105 4.31 -10.99 -29.41
N ASN A 106 5.45 -10.28 -29.48
CA ASN A 106 5.98 -9.81 -30.77
C ASN A 106 6.48 -10.98 -31.64
#